data_AF-A0A7X3V565-F1
#
_entry.id   AF-A0A7X3V565-F1
#
_cell.length_a   1.000
_cell.length_b   1.000
_cell.length_c   1.000
_cell.angle_alpha   90.00
_cell.angle_beta   90.00
_cell.angle_gamma   90.00
#
_symmetry.space_group_name_H-M   'P 1'
#
loop_
_entity.id
_entity.type
_entity.pdbx_description
1 polymer ?
#
loop_
_entity_poly.entity_id
_entity_poly.type
_entity_poly.pdbx_seq_one_letter_code
_entity_poly.pdbx_strand_id
1 'polypeptide(L)'
;MDLVKTTLSGLTLSDPMNHGGLTVFPLTSDRSSPLSYLLLEDGLRKELVTIREVSEGGSVPELTVENRADKPVLIVDGEELVGAKQNRVANLTMLLAARKTTVIPVSCVEAGRWSYSKRDFGVTDRVQNARGRAEKVASVRHSLRSRGSRHSDQGQVWASIAEEAERLDAPSSTEAMSAMFDRHREKLDDYVAGVEAGVEAGDDQVGAVFVVRGRRYGLDLFDRPGTFAAFLPKLVRSYAIDAVGRERGGSRVSAADAGAFLDRIVGGAFDEHAG
;
A
#
# COMPACT_ATOMS: atom_id res chain seq x y z
N MET A 1 -0.37 -18.71 -18.73
CA MET A 1 0.22 -19.65 -17.75
C MET A 1 1.53 -19.06 -17.26
N ASP A 2 1.65 -18.49 -16.07
CA ASP A 2 0.79 -17.52 -15.37
C ASP A 2 1.83 -16.62 -14.71
N LEU A 3 2.02 -15.38 -15.18
CA LEU A 3 3.17 -14.52 -14.82
C LEU A 3 3.35 -14.47 -13.30
N VAL A 4 2.24 -14.45 -12.57
CA VAL A 4 2.21 -14.48 -11.11
C VAL A 4 2.84 -15.76 -10.55
N LYS A 5 2.45 -16.94 -11.05
CA LYS A 5 3.02 -18.21 -10.60
C LYS A 5 4.52 -18.29 -10.90
N THR A 6 4.93 -17.91 -12.11
CA THR A 6 6.36 -17.93 -12.49
C THR A 6 7.18 -17.00 -11.62
N THR A 7 6.67 -15.80 -11.33
CA THR A 7 7.35 -14.83 -10.45
C THR A 7 7.45 -15.39 -9.03
N LEU A 8 6.33 -15.86 -8.45
CA LEU A 8 6.30 -16.34 -7.06
C LEU A 8 7.15 -17.60 -6.85
N SER A 9 7.17 -18.53 -7.80
CA SER A 9 8.00 -19.74 -7.72
C SER A 9 9.50 -19.47 -7.85
N GLY A 10 9.90 -18.29 -8.32
CA GLY A 10 11.30 -17.88 -8.44
C GLY A 10 11.82 -17.06 -7.26
N LEU A 11 11.06 -16.97 -6.16
CA LEU A 11 11.45 -16.22 -4.97
C LEU A 11 12.15 -17.12 -3.97
N THR A 12 13.15 -16.56 -3.29
CA THR A 12 13.77 -17.19 -2.11
C THR A 12 13.27 -16.47 -0.86
N LEU A 13 12.79 -17.26 0.11
CA LEU A 13 12.37 -16.77 1.42
C LEU A 13 13.55 -16.83 2.39
N SER A 14 13.88 -15.70 3.01
CA SER A 14 14.97 -15.60 3.98
C SER A 14 14.48 -15.66 5.43
N ASP A 15 15.42 -15.69 6.38
CA ASP A 15 15.13 -15.70 7.80
C ASP A 15 14.33 -14.46 8.25
N PRO A 16 13.41 -14.62 9.23
CA PRO A 16 12.53 -13.52 9.63
C PRO A 16 13.20 -12.50 10.54
N MET A 17 12.86 -11.24 10.30
CA MET A 17 13.00 -10.17 11.29
C MET A 17 11.74 -10.09 12.15
N ASN A 18 11.90 -9.91 13.46
CA ASN A 18 10.78 -9.81 14.39
C ASN A 18 10.92 -8.54 15.22
N HIS A 19 9.93 -7.64 15.14
CA HIS A 19 9.90 -6.41 15.91
C HIS A 19 8.49 -6.09 16.38
N GLY A 20 8.28 -5.88 17.68
CA GLY A 20 7.01 -5.37 18.22
C GLY A 20 5.74 -6.21 17.93
N GLY A 21 5.84 -7.43 17.40
CA GLY A 21 4.70 -8.23 16.95
C GLY A 21 4.43 -8.13 15.44
N LEU A 22 5.33 -7.52 14.68
CA LEU A 22 5.46 -7.64 13.24
C LEU A 22 6.61 -8.62 12.94
N THR A 23 6.34 -9.64 12.13
CA THR A 23 7.36 -10.54 11.56
C THR A 23 7.48 -10.23 10.08
N VAL A 24 8.70 -10.05 9.58
CA VAL A 24 8.98 -9.74 8.17
C VAL A 24 9.92 -10.82 7.63
N PHE A 25 9.47 -11.56 6.62
CA PHE A 25 10.30 -12.51 5.90
C PHE A 25 10.72 -11.90 4.56
N PRO A 26 11.99 -11.58 4.35
CA PRO A 26 12.49 -11.07 3.08
C PRO A 26 12.22 -12.06 1.94
N LEU A 27 11.93 -11.50 0.77
CA LEU A 27 11.83 -12.23 -0.49
C LEU A 27 12.87 -11.67 -1.46
N THR A 28 13.82 -12.51 -1.84
CA THR A 28 14.84 -12.17 -2.84
C THR A 28 14.54 -12.83 -4.17
N SER A 29 15.03 -12.23 -5.25
CA SER A 29 14.95 -12.80 -6.59
C SER A 29 16.20 -12.49 -7.38
N ASP A 30 16.65 -13.47 -8.17
CA ASP A 30 17.70 -13.29 -9.18
C ASP A 30 17.20 -12.54 -10.43
N ARG A 31 15.90 -12.23 -10.49
CA ARG A 31 15.27 -11.53 -11.61
C ARG A 31 15.30 -10.04 -11.38
N SER A 32 15.70 -9.30 -12.41
CA SER A 32 15.59 -7.86 -12.46
C SER A 32 14.77 -7.42 -13.67
N SER A 33 13.75 -6.60 -13.43
CA SER A 33 12.92 -6.02 -14.49
C SER A 33 13.66 -4.91 -15.25
N PRO A 34 13.69 -4.94 -16.60
CA PRO A 34 14.30 -3.88 -17.39
C PRO A 34 13.41 -2.63 -17.50
N LEU A 35 12.20 -2.66 -16.96
CA LEU A 35 11.23 -1.57 -17.08
C LEU A 35 11.82 -0.28 -16.48
N SER A 36 11.64 0.86 -17.12
CA SER A 36 12.03 2.15 -16.52
C SER A 36 10.77 2.95 -16.22
N TYR A 37 10.58 3.35 -14.97
CA TYR A 37 9.47 4.18 -14.52
C TYR A 37 9.92 5.14 -13.41
N LEU A 38 9.08 6.11 -13.08
CA LEU A 38 9.20 6.95 -11.89
C LEU A 38 8.28 6.44 -10.79
N LEU A 39 8.67 6.58 -9.54
CA LEU A 39 7.73 6.48 -8.43
C LEU A 39 6.88 7.75 -8.39
N LEU A 40 5.63 7.64 -7.92
CA LEU A 40 4.73 8.79 -7.82
C LEU A 40 5.38 9.95 -7.06
N GLU A 41 6.03 9.63 -5.94
CA GLU A 41 6.74 10.61 -5.12
C GLU A 41 7.84 11.35 -5.89
N ASP A 42 8.65 10.64 -6.68
CA ASP A 42 9.69 11.25 -7.50
C ASP A 42 9.10 12.11 -8.62
N GLY A 43 8.00 11.66 -9.22
CA GLY A 43 7.28 12.40 -10.25
C GLY A 43 6.72 13.72 -9.72
N LEU A 44 6.11 13.70 -8.52
CA LEU A 44 5.60 14.89 -7.85
C LEU A 44 6.73 15.83 -7.43
N ARG A 45 7.81 15.29 -6.83
CA ARG A 45 8.97 16.09 -6.37
C ARG A 45 9.69 16.80 -7.52
N LYS A 46 9.73 16.18 -8.70
CA LYS A 46 10.30 16.75 -9.93
C LYS A 46 9.31 17.61 -10.71
N GLU A 47 8.09 17.82 -10.21
CA GLU A 47 7.00 18.54 -10.88
C GLU A 47 6.61 17.96 -12.26
N LEU A 48 6.99 16.70 -12.51
CA LEU A 48 6.65 15.97 -13.74
C LEU A 48 5.28 15.30 -13.66
N VAL A 49 4.74 15.14 -12.45
CA VAL A 49 3.42 14.57 -12.22
C VAL A 49 2.57 15.58 -11.46
N THR A 50 1.29 15.63 -11.75
CA THR A 50 0.34 16.38 -10.93
C THR A 50 -0.95 15.61 -10.77
N ILE A 51 -1.54 15.71 -9.58
CA ILE A 51 -2.77 15.01 -9.21
C ILE A 51 -3.81 16.04 -8.79
N ARG A 52 -5.02 15.95 -9.34
CA ARG A 52 -6.12 16.88 -9.07
C ARG A 52 -7.46 16.16 -8.97
N GLU A 53 -8.44 16.86 -8.42
CA GLU A 53 -9.84 16.51 -8.59
C GLU A 53 -10.21 16.47 -10.08
N VAL A 54 -11.13 15.59 -10.49
CA VAL A 54 -11.59 15.50 -11.89
C VAL A 54 -12.37 16.74 -12.36
N SER A 55 -12.87 17.55 -11.43
CA SER A 55 -13.56 18.82 -11.69
C SER A 55 -13.52 19.72 -10.46
N GLU A 56 -13.96 20.98 -10.58
CA GLU A 56 -14.11 21.88 -9.40
C GLU A 56 -15.05 21.29 -8.34
N GLY A 57 -16.07 20.56 -8.77
CA GLY A 57 -17.01 19.82 -7.91
C GLY A 57 -16.35 18.64 -7.19
N GLY A 58 -15.29 18.07 -7.75
CA GLY A 58 -14.64 16.86 -7.27
C GLY A 58 -15.41 15.59 -7.62
N SER A 59 -14.75 14.45 -7.48
CA SER A 59 -15.39 13.13 -7.51
C SER A 59 -14.77 12.32 -6.40
N VAL A 60 -15.59 11.81 -5.47
CA VAL A 60 -15.09 11.01 -4.35
C VAL A 60 -14.28 9.79 -4.85
N PRO A 61 -14.76 8.99 -5.82
CA PRO A 61 -14.06 7.78 -6.24
C PRO A 61 -12.93 7.99 -7.26
N GLU A 62 -12.72 9.22 -7.76
CA GLU A 62 -11.84 9.43 -8.93
C GLU A 62 -10.97 10.68 -8.79
N LEU A 63 -9.69 10.53 -9.14
CA LEU A 63 -8.75 11.65 -9.32
C LEU A 63 -8.19 11.65 -10.73
N THR A 64 -7.72 12.81 -11.19
CA THR A 64 -6.96 12.94 -12.43
C THR A 64 -5.46 13.02 -12.13
N VAL A 65 -4.68 12.15 -12.74
CA VAL A 65 -3.22 12.19 -12.72
C VAL A 65 -2.69 12.59 -14.09
N GLU A 66 -1.98 13.70 -14.16
CA GLU A 66 -1.26 14.15 -15.34
C GLU A 66 0.21 13.73 -15.21
N ASN A 67 0.64 12.77 -16.04
CA ASN A 67 2.05 12.38 -16.14
C ASN A 67 2.69 13.11 -17.32
N ARG A 68 3.50 14.14 -17.02
CA ARG A 68 4.30 14.88 -18.01
C ARG A 68 5.70 14.31 -18.18
N ALA A 69 6.11 13.24 -17.49
CA ALA A 69 7.39 12.61 -17.71
C ALA A 69 7.43 11.87 -19.06
N ASP A 70 8.64 11.62 -19.55
CA ASP A 70 8.93 10.68 -20.64
C ASP A 70 8.91 9.21 -20.21
N LYS A 71 8.68 8.96 -18.91
CA LYS A 71 8.58 7.63 -18.32
C LYS A 71 7.19 7.37 -17.73
N PRO A 72 6.74 6.10 -17.70
CA PRO A 72 5.60 5.72 -16.90
C PRO A 72 5.79 6.05 -15.42
N VAL A 73 4.69 6.19 -14.67
CA VAL A 73 4.70 6.48 -13.24
C VAL A 73 3.98 5.36 -12.49
N LEU A 74 4.65 4.77 -11.51
CA LEU A 74 4.10 3.76 -10.62
C LEU A 74 3.36 4.43 -9.45
N ILE A 75 2.10 4.04 -9.26
CA ILE A 75 1.27 4.33 -8.08
C ILE A 75 0.96 2.99 -7.43
N VAL A 76 1.16 2.86 -6.13
CA VAL A 76 0.96 1.58 -5.41
C VAL A 76 -0.39 1.58 -4.68
N ASP A 77 -1.05 0.43 -4.64
CA ASP A 77 -2.28 0.26 -3.88
C ASP A 77 -2.14 0.77 -2.43
N GLY A 78 -3.10 1.58 -2.00
CA GLY A 78 -3.15 2.10 -0.64
C GLY A 78 -2.23 3.29 -0.36
N GLU A 79 -1.39 3.73 -1.32
CA GLU A 79 -0.58 4.94 -1.16
C GLU A 79 -1.48 6.16 -0.90
N GLU A 80 -1.18 6.92 0.16
CA GLU A 80 -2.00 8.06 0.57
C GLU A 80 -1.68 9.30 -0.29
N LEU A 81 -2.74 9.88 -0.85
CA LEU A 81 -2.75 11.12 -1.60
C LEU A 81 -3.37 12.20 -0.72
N VAL A 82 -2.59 13.18 -0.31
CA VAL A 82 -3.01 14.22 0.64
C VAL A 82 -3.20 15.57 -0.03
N GLY A 83 -4.29 16.26 0.29
CA GLY A 83 -4.60 17.56 -0.28
C GLY A 83 -6.05 17.70 -0.73
N ALA A 84 -6.25 18.56 -1.73
CA ALA A 84 -7.54 18.85 -2.36
C ALA A 84 -8.68 18.94 -1.35
N LYS A 85 -9.84 18.35 -1.63
CA LYS A 85 -11.00 18.40 -0.74
C LYS A 85 -10.94 17.40 0.42
N GLN A 86 -10.30 16.25 0.20
CA GLN A 86 -10.18 15.12 1.14
C GLN A 86 -8.94 14.32 0.82
N ASN A 87 -8.33 13.70 1.82
CA ASN A 87 -7.28 12.70 1.57
C ASN A 87 -7.87 11.45 0.90
N ARG A 88 -7.08 10.83 0.03
CA ARG A 88 -7.43 9.65 -0.75
C ARG A 88 -6.38 8.57 -0.59
N VAL A 89 -6.76 7.33 -0.87
CA VAL A 89 -5.80 6.24 -1.12
C VAL A 89 -6.07 5.63 -2.50
N ALA A 90 -5.02 5.20 -3.19
CA ALA A 90 -5.19 4.48 -4.46
C ALA A 90 -5.87 3.11 -4.23
N ASN A 91 -6.77 2.73 -5.15
CA ASN A 91 -7.50 1.45 -5.07
C ASN A 91 -6.75 0.27 -5.69
N LEU A 92 -5.70 0.55 -6.46
CA LEU A 92 -4.95 -0.42 -7.24
C LEU A 92 -3.49 0.04 -7.36
N THR A 93 -2.60 -0.92 -7.57
CA THR A 93 -1.27 -0.65 -8.12
C THR A 93 -1.40 -0.41 -9.63
N MET A 94 -0.92 0.73 -10.10
CA MET A 94 -1.09 1.20 -11.49
C MET A 94 0.24 1.71 -12.04
N LEU A 95 0.52 1.40 -13.30
CA LEU A 95 1.61 1.98 -14.06
C LEU A 95 1.04 2.93 -15.12
N LEU A 96 1.05 4.23 -14.82
CA LEU A 96 0.45 5.25 -15.68
C LEU A 96 1.40 5.60 -16.82
N ALA A 97 0.91 5.57 -18.06
CA ALA A 97 1.72 5.83 -19.24
C ALA A 97 2.41 7.22 -19.21
N ALA A 98 3.57 7.31 -19.85
CA ALA A 98 4.27 8.58 -20.08
C ALA A 98 3.39 9.57 -20.88
N ARG A 99 3.57 10.87 -20.64
CA ARG A 99 2.92 11.97 -21.38
C ARG A 99 1.40 11.81 -21.50
N LYS A 100 0.75 11.30 -20.45
CA LYS A 100 -0.69 10.98 -20.46
C LYS A 100 -1.39 11.48 -19.21
N THR A 101 -2.60 11.98 -19.39
CA THR A 101 -3.57 12.23 -18.32
C THR A 101 -4.46 11.01 -18.14
N THR A 102 -4.54 10.49 -16.92
CA THR A 102 -5.30 9.28 -16.58
C THR A 102 -6.20 9.55 -15.38
N VAL A 103 -7.47 9.15 -15.47
CA VAL A 103 -8.37 9.13 -14.31
C VAL A 103 -8.12 7.83 -13.54
N ILE A 104 -7.86 7.94 -12.24
CA ILE A 104 -7.55 6.81 -11.37
C ILE A 104 -8.63 6.59 -10.32
N PRO A 105 -8.93 5.31 -9.97
CA PRO A 105 -9.84 4.98 -8.89
C PRO A 105 -9.18 5.16 -7.52
N VAL A 106 -9.88 5.81 -6.61
CA VAL A 106 -9.44 6.06 -5.24
C VAL A 106 -10.56 5.83 -4.21
N SER A 107 -10.19 5.78 -2.94
CA SER A 107 -11.12 5.82 -1.81
C SER A 107 -10.82 7.02 -0.92
N CYS A 108 -11.85 7.69 -0.41
CA CYS A 108 -11.72 8.68 0.65
C CYS A 108 -11.26 8.06 1.96
N VAL A 109 -10.29 8.71 2.61
CA VAL A 109 -9.78 8.33 3.93
C VAL A 109 -9.86 9.47 4.96
N GLU A 110 -10.73 10.44 4.70
CA GLU A 110 -11.00 11.60 5.57
C GLU A 110 -12.45 12.07 5.40
N ALA A 111 -13.38 11.47 6.15
CA ALA A 111 -14.82 11.65 5.91
C ALA A 111 -15.32 13.06 6.26
N GLY A 112 -14.76 13.68 7.30
CA GLY A 112 -15.26 14.94 7.89
C GLY A 112 -14.80 16.22 7.20
N ARG A 113 -14.05 16.15 6.09
CA ARG A 113 -13.61 17.33 5.32
C ARG A 113 -14.23 17.32 3.92
N TRP A 114 -14.70 18.45 3.40
CA TRP A 114 -15.04 18.60 1.98
C TRP A 114 -14.75 20.02 1.52
N SER A 115 -13.48 20.42 1.69
CA SER A 115 -13.01 21.76 1.37
C SER A 115 -11.52 21.71 1.01
N TYR A 116 -11.11 22.60 0.10
CA TYR A 116 -9.73 22.65 -0.37
C TYR A 116 -8.78 23.03 0.76
N SER A 117 -7.83 22.15 1.08
CA SER A 117 -6.64 22.49 1.88
C SER A 117 -5.51 23.02 1.00
N LYS A 118 -5.40 22.49 -0.22
CA LYS A 118 -4.53 22.93 -1.32
C LYS A 118 -5.15 22.47 -2.64
N ARG A 119 -4.76 23.04 -3.78
CA ARG A 119 -5.35 22.67 -5.09
C ARG A 119 -4.95 21.26 -5.54
N ASP A 120 -3.70 20.90 -5.37
CA ASP A 120 -3.13 19.67 -5.91
C ASP A 120 -2.86 18.66 -4.78
N PHE A 121 -2.92 17.37 -5.07
CA PHE A 121 -2.51 16.34 -4.12
C PHE A 121 -0.98 16.22 -4.07
N GLY A 122 -0.47 15.81 -2.91
CA GLY A 122 0.89 15.28 -2.74
C GLY A 122 0.82 13.86 -2.19
N VAL A 123 1.99 13.25 -1.97
CA VAL A 123 2.11 11.96 -1.28
C VAL A 123 2.72 12.15 0.10
N THR A 124 2.60 11.13 0.93
CA THR A 124 3.24 11.04 2.24
C THR A 124 4.03 9.74 2.36
N ASP A 125 4.60 9.50 3.53
CA ASP A 125 5.25 8.25 3.89
C ASP A 125 4.24 7.16 4.32
N ARG A 126 2.95 7.31 3.98
CA ARG A 126 1.88 6.43 4.43
C ARG A 126 1.25 5.64 3.30
N VAL A 127 1.02 4.38 3.61
CA VAL A 127 0.16 3.45 2.88
C VAL A 127 -0.92 3.00 3.86
N GLN A 128 -2.16 2.86 3.38
CA GLN A 128 -3.29 2.37 4.18
C GLN A 128 -2.90 1.10 4.96
N ASN A 129 -3.42 0.94 6.17
CA ASN A 129 -3.09 -0.19 7.03
C ASN A 129 -3.49 -1.54 6.39
N ALA A 130 -2.78 -2.61 6.77
CA ALA A 130 -2.93 -3.92 6.11
C ALA A 130 -4.37 -4.48 6.15
N ARG A 131 -5.09 -4.31 7.26
CA ARG A 131 -6.53 -4.61 7.33
C ARG A 131 -7.34 -3.84 6.29
N GLY A 132 -7.20 -2.52 6.26
CA GLY A 132 -7.93 -1.65 5.35
C GLY A 132 -7.63 -1.97 3.88
N ARG A 133 -6.38 -2.27 3.54
CA ARG A 133 -6.01 -2.73 2.19
C ARG A 133 -6.71 -4.04 1.82
N ALA A 134 -6.72 -5.03 2.71
CA ALA A 134 -7.39 -6.31 2.45
C ALA A 134 -8.90 -6.15 2.21
N GLU A 135 -9.58 -5.35 3.03
CA GLU A 135 -11.02 -5.04 2.90
C GLU A 135 -11.30 -4.29 1.59
N LYS A 136 -10.51 -3.25 1.28
CA LYS A 136 -10.61 -2.47 0.04
C LYS A 136 -10.38 -3.34 -1.19
N VAL A 137 -9.32 -4.16 -1.22
CA VAL A 137 -9.04 -5.07 -2.35
C VAL A 137 -10.18 -6.06 -2.55
N ALA A 138 -10.75 -6.63 -1.48
CA ALA A 138 -11.91 -7.52 -1.59
C ALA A 138 -13.13 -6.79 -2.20
N SER A 139 -13.37 -5.55 -1.76
CA SER A 139 -14.43 -4.70 -2.28
C SER A 139 -14.23 -4.35 -3.77
N VAL A 140 -13.01 -3.93 -4.15
CA VAL A 140 -12.65 -3.61 -5.54
C VAL A 140 -12.77 -4.84 -6.44
N ARG A 141 -12.35 -6.03 -5.97
CA ARG A 141 -12.51 -7.29 -6.71
C ARG A 141 -13.98 -7.63 -6.93
N HIS A 142 -14.84 -7.43 -5.93
CA HIS A 142 -16.29 -7.60 -6.07
C HIS A 142 -16.87 -6.63 -7.12
N SER A 143 -16.50 -5.35 -7.07
CA SER A 143 -16.92 -4.34 -8.05
C SER A 143 -16.46 -4.68 -9.48
N LEU A 144 -15.22 -5.14 -9.64
CA LEU A 144 -14.68 -5.56 -10.94
C LEU A 144 -15.47 -6.73 -11.52
N ARG A 145 -15.77 -7.76 -10.71
CA ARG A 145 -16.53 -8.93 -11.16
C ARG A 145 -17.99 -8.62 -11.49
N SER A 146 -18.63 -7.73 -10.73
CA SER A 146 -20.07 -7.47 -10.84
C SER A 146 -20.42 -6.34 -11.81
N ARG A 147 -19.55 -5.33 -11.94
CA ARG A 147 -19.85 -4.07 -12.65
C ARG A 147 -18.70 -3.58 -13.55
N GLY A 148 -17.53 -4.23 -13.53
CA GLY A 148 -16.35 -3.78 -14.28
C GLY A 148 -15.71 -2.49 -13.75
N SER A 149 -16.15 -1.98 -12.59
CA SER A 149 -15.57 -0.78 -11.98
C SER A 149 -14.51 -1.13 -10.94
N ARG A 150 -13.59 -0.20 -10.71
CA ARG A 150 -12.47 -0.33 -9.77
C ARG A 150 -12.72 0.40 -8.45
N HIS A 151 -14.00 0.61 -8.13
CA HIS A 151 -14.42 1.35 -6.93
C HIS A 151 -14.50 0.41 -5.74
N SER A 152 -14.04 0.89 -4.58
CA SER A 152 -14.34 0.25 -3.30
C SER A 152 -15.69 0.72 -2.77
N ASP A 153 -16.18 0.04 -1.73
CA ASP A 153 -17.26 0.53 -0.88
C ASP A 153 -16.73 1.66 0.03
N GLN A 154 -17.15 2.89 -0.24
CA GLN A 154 -16.69 4.06 0.50
C GLN A 154 -17.14 4.06 1.96
N GLY A 155 -18.35 3.55 2.25
CA GLY A 155 -18.87 3.47 3.61
C GLY A 155 -18.10 2.46 4.45
N GLN A 156 -17.74 1.32 3.83
CA GLN A 156 -16.88 0.32 4.47
C GLN A 156 -15.49 0.87 4.80
N VAL A 157 -14.89 1.66 3.89
CA VAL A 157 -13.58 2.28 4.14
C VAL A 157 -13.64 3.23 5.34
N TRP A 158 -14.67 4.07 5.44
CA TRP A 158 -14.84 4.97 6.59
C TRP A 158 -15.12 4.23 7.89
N ALA A 159 -15.98 3.21 7.86
CA ALA A 159 -16.25 2.38 9.04
C ALA A 159 -14.97 1.70 9.56
N SER A 160 -14.13 1.19 8.66
CA SER A 160 -12.83 0.57 9.00
C SER A 160 -11.86 1.57 9.62
N ILE A 161 -11.78 2.79 9.08
CA ILE A 161 -10.95 3.88 9.63
C ILE A 161 -11.47 4.29 11.02
N ALA A 162 -12.78 4.45 11.19
CA ALA A 162 -13.37 4.83 12.48
C ALA A 162 -13.11 3.77 13.57
N GLU A 163 -13.32 2.49 13.26
CA GLU A 163 -13.04 1.37 14.17
C GLU A 163 -11.55 1.36 14.58
N GLU A 164 -10.65 1.56 13.61
CA GLU A 164 -9.22 1.52 13.87
C GLU A 164 -8.73 2.77 14.62
N ALA A 165 -9.31 3.94 14.36
CA ALA A 165 -9.03 5.18 15.09
C ALA A 165 -9.47 5.11 16.55
N GLU A 166 -10.64 4.52 16.83
CA GLU A 166 -11.10 4.24 18.20
C GLU A 166 -10.14 3.25 18.89
N ARG A 167 -9.80 2.15 18.22
CA ARG A 167 -8.88 1.12 18.73
C ARG A 167 -7.50 1.68 19.09
N LEU A 168 -7.04 2.67 18.33
CA LEU A 168 -5.73 3.29 18.47
C LEU A 168 -5.74 4.55 19.33
N ASP A 169 -6.89 4.94 19.91
CA ASP A 169 -7.06 6.19 20.66
C ASP A 169 -6.50 7.39 19.85
N ALA A 170 -6.94 7.48 18.59
CA ALA A 170 -6.49 8.47 17.62
C ALA A 170 -7.67 9.23 16.95
N PRO A 171 -8.56 9.87 17.74
CA PRO A 171 -9.65 10.65 17.17
C PRO A 171 -9.12 11.86 16.39
N SER A 172 -9.87 12.30 15.38
CA SER A 172 -9.59 13.54 14.66
C SER A 172 -10.87 14.25 14.27
N SER A 173 -10.81 15.58 14.12
CA SER A 173 -11.97 16.40 13.76
C SER A 173 -12.49 16.13 12.36
N THR A 174 -11.67 15.55 11.47
CA THR A 174 -12.03 15.23 10.09
C THR A 174 -12.12 13.73 9.82
N GLU A 175 -12.01 12.88 10.86
CA GLU A 175 -12.01 11.42 10.71
C GLU A 175 -10.94 10.94 9.71
N ALA A 176 -9.76 11.59 9.75
CA ALA A 176 -8.65 11.31 8.85
C ALA A 176 -7.87 10.07 9.28
N MET A 177 -7.60 9.17 8.32
CA MET A 177 -6.71 8.02 8.52
C MET A 177 -5.32 8.44 9.03
N SER A 178 -4.82 9.59 8.59
CA SER A 178 -3.50 10.11 8.99
C SER A 178 -3.37 10.28 10.51
N ALA A 179 -4.47 10.54 11.23
CA ALA A 179 -4.46 10.72 12.68
C ALA A 179 -3.92 9.49 13.42
N MET A 180 -4.23 8.28 12.94
CA MET A 180 -3.73 7.03 13.50
C MET A 180 -2.20 6.92 13.37
N PHE A 181 -1.67 7.29 12.22
CA PHE A 181 -0.24 7.27 11.96
C PHE A 181 0.49 8.36 12.72
N ASP A 182 -0.07 9.57 12.77
CA ASP A 182 0.52 10.71 13.45
C ASP A 182 0.55 10.50 14.97
N ARG A 183 -0.52 9.95 15.56
CA ARG A 183 -0.61 9.59 16.99
C ARG A 183 0.48 8.60 17.41
N HIS A 184 0.83 7.66 16.53
CA HIS A 184 1.76 6.56 16.82
C HIS A 184 3.10 6.68 16.10
N ARG A 185 3.45 7.87 15.60
CA ARG A 185 4.61 8.10 14.72
C ARG A 185 5.92 7.55 15.29
N GLU A 186 6.28 7.93 16.53
CA GLU A 186 7.52 7.49 17.18
C GLU A 186 7.60 5.96 17.27
N LYS A 187 6.48 5.32 17.62
CA LYS A 187 6.41 3.86 17.69
C LYS A 187 6.56 3.23 16.32
N LEU A 188 5.94 3.80 15.29
CA LEU A 188 6.10 3.32 13.91
C LEU A 188 7.52 3.53 13.38
N ASP A 189 8.19 4.63 13.76
CA ASP A 189 9.60 4.88 13.43
C ASP A 189 10.51 3.79 14.03
N ASP A 190 10.22 3.36 15.26
CA ASP A 190 10.92 2.23 15.90
C ASP A 190 10.71 0.90 15.15
N TYR A 191 9.50 0.61 14.63
CA TYR A 191 9.31 -0.55 13.74
C TYR A 191 10.12 -0.44 12.45
N VAL A 192 10.15 0.73 11.82
CA VAL A 192 10.91 0.95 10.58
C VAL A 192 12.40 0.71 10.85
N ALA A 193 12.96 1.35 11.87
CA ALA A 193 14.37 1.18 12.24
C ALA A 193 14.70 -0.28 12.59
N GLY A 194 13.83 -0.97 13.33
CA GLY A 194 14.03 -2.38 13.70
C GLY A 194 14.03 -3.33 12.50
N VAL A 195 13.20 -3.07 11.48
CA VAL A 195 13.19 -3.84 10.23
C VAL A 195 14.38 -3.48 9.35
N GLU A 196 14.68 -2.19 9.16
CA GLU A 196 15.80 -1.75 8.33
C GLU A 196 17.16 -2.19 8.87
N ALA A 197 17.33 -2.26 10.18
CA ALA A 197 18.56 -2.76 10.81
C ALA A 197 18.84 -4.24 10.48
N GLY A 198 17.83 -5.01 10.06
CA GLY A 198 17.98 -6.39 9.63
C GLY A 198 18.07 -6.59 8.12
N VAL A 199 17.98 -5.52 7.32
CA VAL A 199 18.16 -5.58 5.85
C VAL A 199 19.66 -5.46 5.55
N GLU A 200 20.22 -6.40 4.78
CA GLU A 200 21.64 -6.37 4.46
C GLU A 200 21.93 -5.45 3.25
N ALA A 201 23.07 -4.78 3.28
CA ALA A 201 23.50 -3.91 2.19
C ALA A 201 23.82 -4.74 0.93
N GLY A 202 23.08 -4.52 -0.15
CA GLY A 202 23.25 -5.26 -1.40
C GLY A 202 22.27 -6.41 -1.59
N ASP A 203 21.25 -6.53 -0.74
CA ASP A 203 20.20 -7.54 -0.89
C ASP A 203 19.44 -7.39 -2.23
N ASP A 204 19.31 -8.51 -2.95
CA ASP A 204 18.39 -8.68 -4.08
C ASP A 204 16.92 -8.78 -3.60
N GLN A 205 16.60 -8.14 -2.48
CA GLN A 205 15.28 -8.17 -1.87
C GLN A 205 14.29 -7.37 -2.69
N VAL A 206 13.33 -8.07 -3.26
CA VAL A 206 12.27 -7.51 -4.12
C VAL A 206 10.92 -7.43 -3.42
N GLY A 207 10.80 -7.99 -2.22
CA GLY A 207 9.55 -8.01 -1.46
C GLY A 207 9.71 -8.54 -0.05
N ALA A 208 8.59 -8.71 0.63
CA ALA A 208 8.52 -9.43 1.88
C ALA A 208 7.13 -10.02 2.15
N VAL A 209 7.10 -11.12 2.90
CA VAL A 209 5.90 -11.55 3.62
C VAL A 209 5.88 -10.87 4.98
N PHE A 210 4.82 -10.11 5.25
CA PHE A 210 4.59 -9.44 6.52
C PHE A 210 3.55 -10.21 7.32
N VAL A 211 3.83 -10.47 8.59
CA VAL A 211 2.92 -11.18 9.49
C VAL A 211 2.68 -10.36 10.75
N VAL A 212 1.45 -9.88 10.90
CA VAL A 212 1.03 -9.10 12.06
C VAL A 212 0.49 -10.06 13.12
N ARG A 213 1.16 -10.07 14.28
CA ARG A 213 0.81 -10.84 15.49
C ARG A 213 0.53 -12.32 15.17
N GLY A 214 1.29 -12.91 14.26
CA GLY A 214 1.19 -14.32 13.87
C GLY A 214 -0.14 -14.73 13.21
N ARG A 215 -0.99 -13.78 12.83
CA ARG A 215 -2.36 -14.05 12.40
C ARG A 215 -2.70 -13.49 11.02
N ARG A 216 -2.26 -12.27 10.72
CA ARG A 216 -2.56 -11.60 9.46
C ARG A 216 -1.32 -11.61 8.59
N TYR A 217 -1.41 -12.29 7.45
CA TYR A 217 -0.34 -12.38 6.47
C TYR A 217 -0.62 -11.40 5.34
N GLY A 218 0.42 -10.76 4.84
CA GLY A 218 0.40 -9.95 3.64
C GLY A 218 1.68 -10.11 2.85
N LEU A 219 1.59 -9.85 1.56
CA LEU A 219 2.70 -9.95 0.62
C LEU A 219 2.73 -8.65 -0.19
N ASP A 220 3.86 -7.96 -0.16
CA ASP A 220 4.17 -6.87 -1.10
C ASP A 220 5.44 -7.27 -1.86
N LEU A 221 5.35 -7.25 -3.19
CA LEU A 221 6.40 -7.69 -4.11
C LEU A 221 6.54 -6.69 -5.25
N PHE A 222 7.77 -6.32 -5.57
CA PHE A 222 8.11 -5.36 -6.61
C PHE A 222 9.03 -6.00 -7.65
N ASP A 223 9.21 -5.31 -8.77
CA ASP A 223 9.94 -5.80 -9.94
C ASP A 223 11.47 -5.62 -9.83
N ARG A 224 11.96 -4.83 -8.85
CA ARG A 224 13.37 -4.60 -8.60
C ARG A 224 13.64 -4.24 -7.12
N PRO A 225 14.86 -4.52 -6.60
CA PRO A 225 15.20 -4.21 -5.21
C PRO A 225 15.07 -2.73 -4.85
N GLY A 226 15.53 -1.84 -5.73
CA GLY A 226 15.47 -0.39 -5.50
C GLY A 226 14.05 0.15 -5.32
N THR A 227 13.04 -0.45 -5.96
CA THR A 227 11.64 -0.03 -5.77
C THR A 227 11.10 -0.52 -4.45
N PHE A 228 11.38 -1.79 -4.10
CA PHE A 228 10.98 -2.32 -2.79
C PHE A 228 11.62 -1.53 -1.65
N ALA A 229 12.93 -1.24 -1.73
CA ALA A 229 13.64 -0.44 -0.74
C ALA A 229 13.02 0.96 -0.55
N ALA A 230 12.60 1.62 -1.64
CA ALA A 230 11.94 2.92 -1.56
C ALA A 230 10.55 2.86 -0.88
N PHE A 231 9.85 1.71 -0.97
CA PHE A 231 8.54 1.51 -0.35
C PHE A 231 8.59 0.87 1.04
N LEU A 232 9.70 0.19 1.39
CA LEU A 232 9.82 -0.57 2.63
C LEU A 232 9.42 0.23 3.88
N PRO A 233 9.87 1.48 4.10
CA PRO A 233 9.44 2.25 5.26
C PRO A 233 7.92 2.44 5.31
N LYS A 234 7.28 2.78 4.17
CA LYS A 234 5.83 3.00 4.08
C LYS A 234 5.05 1.71 4.34
N LEU A 235 5.56 0.58 3.84
CA LEU A 235 4.96 -0.74 4.03
C LEU A 235 5.09 -1.20 5.48
N VAL A 236 6.25 -1.02 6.11
CA VAL A 236 6.43 -1.33 7.53
C VAL A 236 5.44 -0.54 8.37
N ARG A 237 5.26 0.77 8.11
CA ARG A 237 4.23 1.57 8.79
C ARG A 237 2.81 1.02 8.58
N SER A 238 2.47 0.66 7.34
CA SER A 238 1.17 0.07 6.97
C SER A 238 0.85 -1.22 7.72
N TYR A 239 1.83 -2.12 7.90
CA TYR A 239 1.64 -3.35 8.65
C TYR A 239 1.75 -3.15 10.17
N ALA A 240 2.68 -2.30 10.63
CA ALA A 240 2.97 -2.09 12.04
C ALA A 240 1.81 -1.43 12.79
N ILE A 241 1.06 -0.53 12.16
CA ILE A 241 -0.07 0.15 12.83
C ILE A 241 -1.15 -0.85 13.30
N ASP A 242 -1.37 -1.93 12.54
CA ASP A 242 -2.27 -3.03 12.94
C ASP A 242 -1.73 -3.82 14.17
N ALA A 243 -0.41 -3.76 14.41
CA ALA A 243 0.27 -4.41 15.54
C ALA A 243 0.27 -3.55 16.82
N VAL A 244 0.12 -2.22 16.70
CA VAL A 244 0.14 -1.26 17.82
C VAL A 244 -1.06 -1.50 18.76
N GLY A 245 -0.85 -1.37 20.07
CA GLY A 245 -1.92 -1.44 21.09
C GLY A 245 -2.45 -2.85 21.37
N ARG A 246 -1.94 -3.90 20.70
CA ARG A 246 -2.34 -5.30 20.90
C ARG A 246 -1.27 -6.04 21.71
N GLU A 247 -1.32 -5.96 23.03
CA GLU A 247 -0.27 -6.51 23.92
C GLU A 247 -0.24 -8.05 23.99
N ARG A 248 -1.32 -8.74 23.59
CA ARG A 248 -1.32 -10.21 23.55
C ARG A 248 -0.55 -10.73 22.34
N GLY A 249 0.58 -11.39 22.63
CA GLY A 249 1.53 -11.94 21.68
C GLY A 249 0.90 -12.84 20.63
N GLY A 250 1.28 -12.62 19.38
CA GLY A 250 1.11 -13.61 18.33
C GLY A 250 2.03 -14.80 18.57
N SER A 251 1.63 -15.99 18.12
CA SER A 251 2.58 -17.11 18.00
C SER A 251 3.75 -16.68 17.12
N ARG A 252 4.97 -17.11 17.49
CA ARG A 252 6.12 -17.00 16.58
C ARG A 252 5.76 -17.71 15.28
N VAL A 253 6.06 -17.05 14.17
CA VAL A 253 5.82 -17.56 12.82
C VAL A 253 7.12 -18.12 12.30
N SER A 254 7.10 -19.34 11.78
CA SER A 254 8.26 -19.98 11.18
C SER A 254 8.36 -19.65 9.68
N ALA A 255 9.54 -19.88 9.09
CA ALA A 255 9.70 -19.81 7.63
C ALA A 255 8.78 -20.81 6.90
N ALA A 256 8.47 -21.95 7.52
CA ALA A 256 7.53 -22.92 6.96
C ALA A 256 6.09 -22.37 6.90
N ASP A 257 5.65 -21.60 7.88
CA ASP A 257 4.33 -20.96 7.88
C ASP A 257 4.23 -19.89 6.78
N ALA A 258 5.28 -19.09 6.60
CA ALA A 258 5.39 -18.11 5.52
C ALA A 258 5.46 -18.79 4.14
N GLY A 259 6.20 -19.88 4.01
CA GLY A 259 6.24 -20.72 2.80
C GLY A 259 4.85 -21.28 2.45
N ALA A 260 4.14 -21.84 3.43
CA ALA A 260 2.77 -22.33 3.24
C ALA A 260 1.79 -21.21 2.87
N PHE A 261 2.03 -19.97 3.31
CA PHE A 261 1.27 -18.81 2.84
C PHE A 261 1.54 -18.51 1.36
N LEU A 262 2.80 -18.52 0.91
CA LEU A 262 3.15 -18.34 -0.50
C LEU A 262 2.56 -19.45 -1.38
N ASP A 263 2.64 -20.71 -0.95
CA ASP A 263 2.07 -21.85 -1.68
C ASP A 263 0.56 -21.70 -1.88
N ARG A 264 -0.17 -21.18 -0.89
CA ARG A 264 -1.61 -20.88 -1.02
C ARG A 264 -1.89 -19.80 -2.06
N ILE A 265 -1.01 -18.80 -2.20
CA ILE A 265 -1.15 -17.77 -3.24
C ILE A 265 -0.88 -18.39 -4.61
N VAL A 266 0.20 -19.16 -4.76
CA VAL A 266 0.57 -19.85 -6.01
C VAL A 266 -0.51 -20.83 -6.47
N GLY A 267 -1.12 -21.55 -5.53
CA GLY A 267 -2.24 -22.47 -5.77
C GLY A 267 -3.60 -21.81 -5.95
N GLY A 268 -3.69 -20.48 -5.76
CA GLY A 268 -4.93 -19.72 -5.86
C GLY A 268 -5.45 -19.56 -7.30
N ALA A 269 -6.70 -19.10 -7.41
CA ALA A 269 -7.29 -18.67 -8.67
C ALA A 269 -6.97 -17.19 -8.92
N PHE A 270 -6.56 -16.87 -10.15
CA PHE A 270 -6.25 -15.52 -10.60
C PHE A 270 -7.35 -15.00 -11.54
N ASP A 271 -7.72 -13.74 -11.34
CA ASP A 271 -8.68 -13.05 -12.19
C ASP A 271 -7.92 -12.11 -13.13
N GLU A 272 -8.09 -12.31 -14.44
CA GLU A 272 -7.56 -11.40 -15.46
C GLU A 272 -8.70 -10.46 -15.90
N HIS A 273 -8.45 -9.17 -15.78
CA HIS A 273 -9.36 -8.11 -16.25
C HIS A 273 -8.62 -7.22 -17.25
N ALA A 274 -9.30 -6.82 -18.32
CA ALA A 274 -8.72 -5.89 -19.29
C ALA A 274 -8.39 -4.54 -18.63
N GLY A 275 -7.19 -4.04 -18.94
CA GLY A 275 -6.64 -2.76 -18.45
C GLY A 275 -7.43 -1.56 -18.90
#